data_AF-A0A015W0N9-F1
#
_entry.id   AF-A0A015W0N9-F1
#
_cell.length_a   1.000
_cell.length_b   1.000
_cell.length_c   1.000
_cell.angle_alpha   90.00
_cell.angle_beta   90.00
_cell.angle_gamma   90.00
#
_symmetry.space_group_name_H-M   'P 1'
#
loop_
_entity.id
_entity.type
_entity.pdbx_description
1 polymer ?
#
loop_
_entity_poly.entity_id
_entity_poly.type
_entity_poly.pdbx_seq_one_letter_code
_entity_poly.pdbx_strand_id
1 'polypeptide(L)'
;IPFKTIDTPIVNDGDRFIANYSYQIRLSNGKCTLMDTSADTLYNYASDGTLSPFVVRTPSAHTMEPEVFLYMGIHTDRYYFMEAVKNVFNFEKGNGFYADELVYDKEEKAVFQVTIYNDDYVDKRTVAMTAKPINREIEDVTSLNAARLVEIYKKDQLKDGKLKEIASRLNEEDNPVIMLVKQKK
;
A
#
# COMPACT_ATOMS: atom_id res chain seq x y z
N ILE A 1 -23.10 -3.22 1.48
CA ILE A 1 -22.10 -2.23 1.94
C ILE A 1 -22.89 -1.12 2.64
N PRO A 2 -22.56 -0.76 3.88
CA PRO A 2 -23.45 0.04 4.74
C PRO A 2 -23.45 1.55 4.47
N PHE A 3 -22.76 2.02 3.43
CA PHE A 3 -22.56 3.45 3.19
C PHE A 3 -23.36 3.94 1.99
N LYS A 4 -24.00 5.10 2.15
CA LYS A 4 -24.84 5.74 1.12
C LYS A 4 -24.03 6.69 0.22
N THR A 5 -22.92 7.22 0.74
CA THR A 5 -22.00 8.14 0.05
C THR A 5 -20.58 7.85 0.53
N ILE A 6 -19.58 7.96 -0.35
CA ILE A 6 -18.16 7.81 -0.03
C ILE A 6 -17.48 9.14 -0.35
N ASP A 7 -16.86 9.76 0.63
CA ASP A 7 -16.05 10.96 0.43
C ASP A 7 -14.72 10.54 -0.18
N THR A 8 -14.58 10.70 -1.50
CA THR A 8 -13.31 10.43 -2.16
C THR A 8 -12.40 11.64 -1.97
N PRO A 9 -11.13 11.46 -1.55
CA PRO A 9 -10.18 12.56 -1.51
C PRO A 9 -10.01 13.15 -2.90
N ILE A 10 -10.47 14.39 -3.05
CA ILE A 10 -10.41 15.17 -4.28
C ILE A 10 -9.74 16.50 -3.95
N VAL A 11 -8.77 16.88 -4.76
CA VAL A 11 -8.20 18.23 -4.77
C VAL A 11 -8.68 18.93 -6.04
N ASN A 12 -9.22 20.14 -5.88
CA ASN A 12 -9.74 20.95 -6.99
C ASN A 12 -8.81 22.15 -7.27
N ASP A 13 -8.72 22.58 -8.53
CA ASP A 13 -8.03 23.77 -9.01
C ASP A 13 -8.79 24.39 -10.19
N GLY A 14 -9.68 25.34 -9.89
CA GLY A 14 -10.62 25.89 -10.87
C GLY A 14 -11.54 24.79 -11.45
N ASP A 15 -11.47 24.58 -12.76
CA ASP A 15 -12.22 23.53 -13.47
C ASP A 15 -11.51 22.15 -13.47
N ARG A 16 -10.33 22.05 -12.85
CA ARG A 16 -9.55 20.82 -12.77
C ARG A 16 -9.79 20.14 -11.42
N PHE A 17 -9.74 18.82 -11.41
CA PHE A 17 -9.70 18.05 -10.17
C PHE A 17 -8.82 16.82 -10.34
N ILE A 18 -8.23 16.37 -9.23
CA ILE A 18 -7.57 15.07 -9.14
C ILE A 18 -8.11 14.34 -7.92
N ALA A 19 -8.51 13.09 -8.12
CA ALA A 19 -8.96 12.20 -7.07
C ALA A 19 -7.85 11.20 -6.72
N ASN A 20 -7.64 10.96 -5.44
CA ASN A 20 -6.83 9.84 -4.97
C ASN A 20 -7.75 8.64 -4.74
N TYR A 21 -7.46 7.53 -5.43
CA TYR A 21 -8.26 6.32 -5.35
C TYR A 21 -7.59 5.29 -4.45
N SER A 22 -8.35 4.69 -3.56
CA SER A 22 -7.93 3.57 -2.73
C SER A 22 -8.91 2.39 -2.82
N TYR A 23 -8.41 1.20 -2.50
CA TYR A 23 -9.24 0.01 -2.43
C TYR A 23 -9.89 -0.10 -1.05
N GLN A 24 -11.20 0.15 -1.00
CA GLN A 24 -11.96 0.14 0.25
C GLN A 24 -12.04 -1.23 0.91
N ILE A 25 -12.09 -2.30 0.11
CA ILE A 25 -12.13 -3.67 0.61
C ILE A 25 -10.78 -4.31 0.36
N ARG A 26 -10.17 -4.85 1.43
CA ARG A 26 -8.93 -5.59 1.35
C ARG A 26 -9.07 -6.99 1.93
N LEU A 27 -8.65 -7.98 1.14
CA LEU A 27 -8.47 -9.35 1.57
C LEU A 27 -6.98 -9.58 1.83
N SER A 28 -6.63 -10.01 3.04
CA SER A 28 -5.24 -10.22 3.47
C SER A 28 -5.24 -11.19 4.64
N ASN A 29 -4.24 -12.06 4.76
CA ASN A 29 -4.17 -13.10 5.80
C ASN A 29 -5.51 -13.84 6.08
N GLY A 30 -6.27 -14.14 5.01
CA GLY A 30 -7.59 -14.79 5.13
C GLY A 30 -8.72 -13.94 5.74
N LYS A 31 -8.48 -12.67 6.10
CA LYS A 31 -9.48 -11.75 6.64
C LYS A 31 -9.83 -10.67 5.64
N CYS A 32 -11.11 -10.32 5.63
CA CYS A 32 -11.61 -9.20 4.86
C CYS A 32 -11.70 -7.98 5.77
N THR A 33 -11.22 -6.85 5.28
CA THR A 33 -11.21 -5.59 6.00
C THR A 33 -11.81 -4.52 5.10
N LEU A 34 -12.51 -3.58 5.73
CA LEU A 34 -13.21 -2.50 5.06
C LEU A 34 -12.72 -1.17 5.62
N MET A 35 -12.48 -0.25 4.71
CA MET A 35 -12.14 1.13 4.98
C MET A 35 -13.07 2.01 4.17
N ASP A 36 -13.51 3.09 4.79
CA ASP A 36 -14.23 4.16 4.15
C ASP A 36 -13.47 5.45 4.44
N THR A 37 -13.10 6.20 3.41
CA THR A 37 -12.41 7.49 3.55
C THR A 37 -13.27 8.55 4.22
N SER A 38 -14.60 8.44 4.14
CA SER A 38 -15.51 9.27 4.92
C SER A 38 -15.57 8.88 6.40
N ALA A 39 -15.07 7.69 6.75
CA ALA A 39 -15.03 7.20 8.11
C ALA A 39 -13.60 7.26 8.67
N ASP A 40 -13.49 7.75 9.89
CA ASP A 40 -12.23 7.69 10.65
C ASP A 40 -11.92 6.29 11.18
N THR A 41 -12.53 5.23 10.64
CA THR A 41 -12.49 3.89 11.25
C THR A 41 -12.23 2.80 10.23
N LEU A 42 -11.31 1.90 10.56
CA LEU A 42 -11.10 0.65 9.83
C LEU A 42 -11.87 -0.48 10.51
N TYR A 43 -12.52 -1.32 9.69
CA TYR A 43 -13.39 -2.39 10.14
C TYR A 43 -12.90 -3.76 9.67
N ASN A 44 -13.05 -4.77 10.52
CA ASN A 44 -13.10 -6.16 10.05
C ASN A 44 -14.48 -6.37 9.41
N TYR A 45 -14.50 -7.02 8.24
CA TYR A 45 -15.71 -7.33 7.51
C TYR A 45 -15.94 -8.84 7.47
N ALA A 46 -16.91 -9.31 8.25
CA ALA A 46 -17.27 -10.73 8.31
C ALA A 46 -18.13 -11.16 7.11
N SER A 47 -18.15 -12.46 6.83
CA SER A 47 -18.91 -13.03 5.71
C SER A 47 -20.43 -12.87 5.83
N ASP A 48 -20.94 -12.69 7.05
CA ASP A 48 -22.35 -12.42 7.32
C ASP A 48 -22.71 -10.93 7.20
N GLY A 49 -21.75 -10.06 6.84
CA GLY A 49 -21.91 -8.62 6.70
C GLY A 49 -21.63 -7.82 7.96
N THR A 50 -21.26 -8.46 9.08
CA THR A 50 -20.93 -7.76 10.32
C THR A 50 -19.67 -6.91 10.17
N LEU A 51 -19.74 -5.67 10.66
CA LEU A 51 -18.60 -4.77 10.79
C LEU A 51 -18.16 -4.68 12.24
N SER A 52 -16.86 -4.89 12.48
CA SER A 52 -16.26 -4.73 13.80
C SER A 52 -15.10 -3.74 13.72
N PRO A 53 -15.18 -2.56 14.36
CA PRO A 53 -14.11 -1.57 14.32
C PRO A 53 -12.86 -2.11 15.00
N PHE A 54 -11.67 -1.81 14.45
CA PHE A 54 -10.40 -2.22 15.06
C PHE A 54 -9.33 -1.13 15.07
N VAL A 55 -9.44 -0.10 14.22
CA VAL A 55 -8.63 1.12 14.29
C VAL A 55 -9.55 2.31 14.14
N VAL A 56 -9.38 3.33 15.00
CA VAL A 56 -10.05 4.62 14.89
C VAL A 56 -8.98 5.71 14.83
N ARG A 57 -9.05 6.53 13.78
CA ARG A 57 -8.19 7.69 13.57
C ARG A 57 -8.61 8.81 14.53
N THR A 58 -7.64 9.49 15.12
CA THR A 58 -7.87 10.70 15.92
C THR A 58 -6.71 11.68 15.70
N PRO A 59 -6.97 12.95 15.37
CA PRO A 59 -8.28 13.57 15.12
C PRO A 59 -8.93 13.08 13.83
N SER A 60 -10.23 13.38 13.67
CA SER A 60 -10.99 13.06 12.46
C SER A 60 -10.34 13.71 11.23
N ALA A 61 -10.25 12.99 10.12
CA ALA A 61 -9.73 13.51 8.84
C ALA A 61 -10.45 14.80 8.42
N HIS A 62 -11.78 14.85 8.63
CA HIS A 62 -12.66 15.98 8.31
C HIS A 62 -12.44 17.23 9.17
N THR A 63 -11.63 17.11 10.24
CA THR A 63 -11.28 18.22 11.13
C THR A 63 -9.85 18.71 10.91
N MET A 64 -9.11 18.08 10.00
CA MET A 64 -7.72 18.42 9.70
C MET A 64 -7.62 19.34 8.48
N GLU A 65 -6.66 20.24 8.52
CA GLU A 65 -6.34 21.15 7.41
C GLU A 65 -4.84 21.05 7.08
N PRO A 66 -4.44 20.43 5.96
CA PRO A 66 -5.28 19.70 5.00
C PRO A 66 -5.80 18.37 5.59
N GLU A 67 -6.87 17.83 5.00
CA GLU A 67 -7.36 16.50 5.34
C GLU A 67 -6.25 15.45 5.16
N VAL A 68 -6.24 14.46 6.04
CA VAL A 68 -5.32 13.33 5.93
C VAL A 68 -6.14 12.06 6.05
N PHE A 69 -6.13 11.24 5.01
CA PHE A 69 -6.89 10.00 4.94
C PHE A 69 -6.03 8.83 5.42
N LEU A 70 -6.64 7.82 6.01
CA LEU A 70 -5.96 6.60 6.43
C LEU A 70 -6.36 5.46 5.48
N TYR A 71 -5.39 4.91 4.76
CA TYR A 71 -5.58 3.73 3.94
C TYR A 71 -4.95 2.49 4.56
N MET A 72 -5.42 1.33 4.11
CA MET A 72 -5.12 0.03 4.70
C MET A 72 -4.32 -0.81 3.73
N GLY A 73 -3.25 -1.40 4.24
CA GLY A 73 -2.38 -2.31 3.51
C GLY A 73 -2.46 -3.74 4.02
N ILE A 74 -1.39 -4.49 3.74
CA ILE A 74 -1.20 -5.87 4.17
C ILE A 74 -1.34 -5.96 5.69
N HIS A 75 -1.94 -7.04 6.17
CA HIS A 75 -1.89 -7.35 7.59
C HIS A 75 -1.36 -8.73 7.83
N THR A 76 -0.48 -8.86 8.81
CA THR A 76 0.11 -10.13 9.23
C THR A 76 -0.44 -10.52 10.59
N ASP A 77 0.09 -11.57 11.20
CA ASP A 77 -0.27 -11.96 12.57
C ASP A 77 0.13 -10.92 13.62
N ARG A 78 1.17 -10.12 13.37
CA ARG A 78 1.64 -9.06 14.30
C ARG A 78 1.31 -7.63 13.84
N TYR A 79 1.29 -7.37 12.53
CA TYR A 79 1.28 -6.00 12.01
C TYR A 79 0.02 -5.68 11.19
N TYR A 80 -0.47 -4.44 11.29
CA TYR A 80 -1.33 -3.81 10.28
C TYR A 80 -0.51 -2.74 9.54
N PHE A 81 -0.23 -2.95 8.25
CA PHE A 81 0.33 -1.89 7.41
C PHE A 81 -0.77 -0.94 6.98
N MET A 82 -0.48 0.35 6.98
CA MET A 82 -1.40 1.44 6.65
C MET A 82 -0.60 2.57 5.99
N GLU A 83 -1.28 3.49 5.32
CA GLU A 83 -0.67 4.74 4.86
C GLU A 83 -1.55 5.92 5.27
N ALA A 84 -0.92 7.01 5.72
CA ALA A 84 -1.60 8.27 5.98
C ALA A 84 -1.32 9.23 4.81
N VAL A 85 -2.35 9.53 4.03
CA VAL A 85 -2.23 10.32 2.79
C VAL A 85 -2.77 11.71 2.98
N LYS A 86 -1.93 12.73 2.75
CA LYS A 86 -2.32 14.14 2.80
C LYS A 86 -3.10 14.52 1.53
N ASN A 87 -4.30 15.08 1.68
CA ASN A 87 -5.17 15.48 0.57
C ASN A 87 -4.71 16.82 -0.06
N VAL A 88 -3.51 16.82 -0.63
CA VAL A 88 -2.91 18.01 -1.27
C VAL A 88 -2.31 17.59 -2.60
N PHE A 89 -2.57 18.38 -3.64
CA PHE A 89 -1.98 18.20 -4.95
C PHE A 89 -1.49 19.52 -5.53
N ASN A 90 -0.27 19.52 -6.03
CA ASN A 90 0.33 20.63 -6.77
C ASN A 90 0.15 20.38 -8.27
N PHE A 91 -0.80 21.12 -8.87
CA PHE A 91 -1.13 21.00 -10.29
C PHE A 91 -0.01 21.48 -11.22
N GLU A 92 0.81 22.45 -10.82
CA GLU A 92 1.93 22.93 -11.62
C GLU A 92 3.05 21.89 -11.72
N LYS A 93 3.31 21.18 -10.62
CA LYS A 93 4.38 20.16 -10.52
C LYS A 93 3.88 18.75 -10.85
N GLY A 94 2.57 18.54 -10.94
CA GLY A 94 1.97 17.24 -11.17
C GLY A 94 2.23 16.22 -10.05
N ASN A 95 2.34 16.69 -8.80
CA ASN A 95 2.62 15.81 -7.65
C ASN A 95 1.81 16.19 -6.42
N GLY A 96 1.62 15.23 -5.52
CA GLY A 96 0.76 15.39 -4.34
C GLY A 96 0.49 14.05 -3.67
N PHE A 97 -0.54 14.01 -2.83
CA PHE A 97 -0.97 12.83 -2.09
C PHE A 97 0.20 12.15 -1.36
N TYR A 98 1.02 12.95 -0.70
CA TYR A 98 2.16 12.46 0.06
C TYR A 98 1.67 11.50 1.15
N ALA A 99 2.27 10.32 1.18
CA ALA A 99 1.90 9.23 2.05
C ALA A 99 3.00 8.98 3.08
N ASP A 100 2.62 8.92 4.36
CA ASP A 100 3.45 8.34 5.41
C ASP A 100 3.07 6.86 5.57
N GLU A 101 4.02 5.96 5.37
CA GLU A 101 3.85 4.52 5.62
C GLU A 101 3.84 4.25 7.11
N LEU A 102 2.80 3.56 7.59
CA LEU A 102 2.55 3.29 8.99
C LEU A 102 2.44 1.79 9.22
N VAL A 103 2.83 1.36 10.42
CA VAL A 103 2.52 0.04 10.96
C VAL A 103 1.88 0.18 12.33
N TYR A 104 0.77 -0.51 12.55
CA TYR A 104 0.29 -0.79 13.90
C TYR A 104 0.82 -2.15 14.33
N ASP A 105 1.61 -2.17 15.41
CA ASP A 105 2.06 -3.38 16.07
C ASP A 105 1.01 -3.82 17.10
N LYS A 106 0.42 -5.00 16.89
CA LYS A 106 -0.62 -5.55 17.78
C LYS A 106 -0.10 -5.96 19.15
N GLU A 107 1.18 -6.33 19.26
CA GLU A 107 1.80 -6.73 20.52
C GLU A 107 2.14 -5.49 21.35
N GLU A 108 2.77 -4.49 20.71
CA GLU A 108 3.15 -3.24 21.38
C GLU A 108 1.97 -2.27 21.54
N LYS A 109 0.87 -2.49 20.80
CA LYS A 109 -0.33 -1.64 20.76
C LYS A 109 0.01 -0.19 20.41
N ALA A 110 0.94 -0.01 19.48
CA ALA A 110 1.49 1.27 19.08
C ALA A 110 1.59 1.39 17.56
N VAL A 111 1.52 2.63 17.07
CA VAL A 111 1.71 2.96 15.65
C VAL A 111 3.12 3.52 15.47
N PHE A 112 3.80 3.04 14.44
CA PHE A 112 5.11 3.53 14.02
C PHE A 112 5.08 3.96 12.57
N GLN A 113 5.79 5.03 12.25
CA GLN A 113 6.15 5.33 10.87
C GLN A 113 7.29 4.41 10.44
N VAL A 114 7.17 3.81 9.26
CA VAL A 114 8.11 2.79 8.79
C VAL A 114 8.60 3.06 7.38
N THR A 115 9.70 2.44 7.02
CA THR A 115 10.14 2.31 5.64
C THR A 115 10.55 0.87 5.41
N ILE A 116 9.96 0.24 4.41
CA ILE A 116 10.10 -1.20 4.17
C ILE A 116 10.94 -1.38 2.93
N TYR A 117 12.00 -2.15 3.04
CA TYR A 117 12.95 -2.36 1.95
C TYR A 117 12.87 -3.78 1.40
N ASN A 118 12.98 -3.91 0.08
CA ASN A 118 13.18 -5.21 -0.55
C ASN A 118 14.63 -5.66 -0.32
N ASP A 119 14.79 -6.75 0.44
CA ASP A 119 16.09 -7.27 0.84
C ASP A 119 16.89 -7.92 -0.30
N ASP A 120 16.27 -8.20 -1.45
CA ASP A 120 16.95 -8.72 -2.64
C ASP A 120 17.95 -7.70 -3.25
N TYR A 121 17.81 -6.42 -2.91
CA TYR A 121 18.65 -5.34 -3.41
C TYR A 121 19.73 -4.95 -2.41
N VAL A 122 20.93 -4.63 -2.91
CA VAL A 122 22.02 -4.09 -2.08
C VAL A 122 21.67 -2.69 -1.60
N ASP A 123 21.03 -1.89 -2.45
CA ASP A 123 20.52 -0.57 -2.11
C ASP A 123 19.14 -0.64 -1.44
N LYS A 124 18.83 0.38 -0.64
CA LYS A 124 17.57 0.49 0.11
C LYS A 124 16.41 0.87 -0.81
N ARG A 125 15.80 -0.12 -1.45
CA ARG A 125 14.63 0.08 -2.33
C ARG A 125 13.33 -0.16 -1.59
N THR A 126 12.48 0.86 -1.55
CA THR A 126 11.22 0.83 -0.81
C THR A 126 10.16 -0.06 -1.49
N VAL A 127 9.32 -0.68 -0.69
CA VAL A 127 8.14 -1.45 -1.13
C VAL A 127 6.90 -0.85 -0.49
N ALA A 128 5.85 -0.65 -1.30
CA ALA A 128 4.56 -0.19 -0.81
C ALA A 128 3.75 -1.39 -0.29
N MET A 129 3.33 -1.36 0.97
CA MET A 129 2.53 -2.44 1.58
C MET A 129 1.02 -2.22 1.46
N THR A 130 0.62 -1.11 0.86
CA THR A 130 -0.77 -0.66 0.67
C THR A 130 -1.28 -0.95 -0.74
N ALA A 131 -0.49 -1.67 -1.54
CA ALA A 131 -0.83 -2.08 -2.88
C ALA A 131 -2.07 -2.99 -2.97
N LYS A 132 -2.60 -3.08 -4.19
CA LYS A 132 -3.88 -3.72 -4.50
C LYS A 132 -3.89 -5.19 -4.05
N PRO A 133 -4.91 -5.64 -3.28
CA PRO A 133 -5.07 -7.05 -2.97
C PRO A 133 -5.37 -7.85 -4.24
N ILE A 134 -4.76 -9.03 -4.39
CA ILE A 134 -4.96 -9.89 -5.56
C ILE A 134 -5.95 -11.01 -5.25
N ASN A 135 -5.63 -11.87 -4.28
CA ASN A 135 -6.52 -12.94 -3.83
C ASN A 135 -6.13 -13.42 -2.41
N ARG A 136 -6.67 -14.57 -1.97
CA ARG A 136 -6.40 -15.11 -0.63
C ARG A 136 -4.96 -15.58 -0.40
N GLU A 137 -4.23 -15.90 -1.46
CA GLU A 137 -2.86 -16.45 -1.38
C GLU A 137 -1.80 -15.38 -1.69
N ILE A 138 -2.13 -14.46 -2.60
CA ILE A 138 -1.22 -13.41 -3.09
C ILE A 138 -1.71 -12.07 -2.56
N GLU A 139 -0.88 -11.44 -1.75
CA GLU A 139 -1.13 -10.15 -1.10
C GLU A 139 -0.96 -8.97 -2.04
N ASP A 140 0.02 -9.06 -2.93
CA ASP A 140 0.38 -8.05 -3.93
C ASP A 140 1.18 -8.66 -5.08
N VAL A 141 1.21 -7.97 -6.21
CA VAL A 141 1.98 -8.30 -7.40
C VAL A 141 2.74 -7.06 -7.88
N THR A 142 4.05 -7.20 -8.05
CA THR A 142 4.88 -6.16 -8.65
C THR A 142 5.48 -6.65 -9.97
N SER A 143 5.36 -5.84 -11.02
CA SER A 143 6.04 -6.08 -12.29
C SER A 143 7.43 -5.43 -12.26
N LEU A 144 8.47 -6.23 -12.48
CA LEU A 144 9.86 -5.78 -12.54
C LEU A 144 10.30 -5.75 -14.00
N ASN A 145 10.54 -4.55 -14.52
CA ASN A 145 10.98 -4.36 -15.91
C ASN A 145 12.33 -5.07 -16.16
N ALA A 146 12.41 -5.86 -17.24
CA ALA A 146 13.57 -6.67 -17.57
C ALA A 146 14.82 -5.83 -17.84
N ALA A 147 14.74 -4.83 -18.73
CA ALA A 147 15.84 -3.91 -19.01
C ALA A 147 16.42 -3.29 -17.74
N ARG A 148 15.55 -2.77 -16.86
CA ARG A 148 15.97 -2.19 -15.58
C ARG A 148 16.62 -3.22 -14.66
N LEU A 149 16.10 -4.44 -14.60
CA LEU A 149 16.66 -5.50 -13.77
C LEU A 149 18.04 -5.96 -14.27
N VAL A 150 18.23 -6.04 -15.59
CA VAL A 150 19.53 -6.32 -16.23
C VAL A 150 20.55 -5.23 -15.91
N GLU A 151 20.17 -3.94 -15.97
CA GLU A 151 21.05 -2.84 -15.57
C GLU A 151 21.52 -2.95 -14.11
N ILE A 152 20.62 -3.30 -13.20
CA ILE A 152 20.89 -3.44 -11.77
C ILE A 152 21.83 -4.63 -11.53
N TYR A 153 21.57 -5.76 -12.21
CA TYR A 153 22.43 -6.93 -12.16
C TYR A 153 23.85 -6.63 -12.65
N LYS A 154 24.00 -5.94 -13.80
CA LYS A 154 25.31 -5.53 -14.35
C LYS A 154 26.10 -4.59 -13.43
N LYS A 155 25.44 -3.93 -12.48
CA LYS A 155 26.05 -3.05 -11.48
C LYS A 155 26.29 -3.74 -10.13
N ASP A 156 26.10 -5.06 -10.05
CA ASP A 156 26.21 -5.86 -8.82
C ASP A 156 25.33 -5.35 -7.68
N GLN A 157 24.15 -4.78 -8.01
CA GLN A 157 23.22 -4.21 -7.04
C GLN A 157 22.13 -5.19 -6.55
N LEU A 158 22.28 -6.47 -6.86
CA LEU A 158 21.44 -7.57 -6.35
C LEU A 158 22.22 -8.43 -5.37
N LYS A 159 21.61 -8.73 -4.23
CA LYS A 159 22.15 -9.71 -3.28
C LYS A 159 22.04 -11.12 -3.84
N ASP A 160 22.84 -12.04 -3.30
CA ASP A 160 22.78 -13.43 -3.71
C ASP A 160 21.40 -14.02 -3.34
N GLY A 161 20.72 -14.59 -4.34
CA GLY A 161 19.35 -15.07 -4.18
C GLY A 161 18.65 -15.29 -5.51
N LYS A 162 17.36 -15.63 -5.44
CA LYS A 162 16.55 -16.01 -6.60
C LYS A 162 16.38 -14.88 -7.61
N LEU A 163 16.24 -13.63 -7.16
CA LEU A 163 16.10 -12.49 -8.06
C LEU A 163 17.37 -12.30 -8.91
N LYS A 164 18.56 -12.46 -8.30
CA LYS A 164 19.85 -12.40 -9.01
C LYS A 164 20.02 -13.55 -9.99
N GLU A 165 19.60 -14.77 -9.63
CA GLU A 165 19.60 -15.93 -10.55
C GLU A 165 18.69 -15.71 -11.76
N ILE A 166 17.52 -15.10 -11.56
CA ILE A 166 16.62 -14.74 -12.66
C ILE A 166 17.29 -13.66 -13.53
N ALA A 167 17.77 -12.58 -12.90
CA ALA A 167 18.38 -11.46 -13.60
C ALA A 167 19.60 -11.85 -14.44
N SER A 168 20.39 -12.84 -14.00
CA SER A 168 21.56 -13.33 -14.75
C SER A 168 21.20 -14.04 -16.06
N ARG A 169 19.93 -14.37 -16.28
CA ARG A 169 19.43 -15.07 -17.47
C ARG A 169 18.54 -14.19 -18.35
N LEU A 170 18.31 -12.93 -17.97
CA LEU A 170 17.45 -12.00 -18.71
C LEU A 170 18.21 -11.23 -19.78
N ASN A 171 17.52 -10.95 -20.88
CA ASN A 171 17.83 -9.89 -21.84
C ASN A 171 16.97 -8.65 -21.58
N GLU A 172 17.43 -7.49 -22.07
CA GLU A 172 16.75 -6.22 -21.85
C GLU A 172 15.36 -6.17 -22.52
N GLU A 173 15.20 -6.90 -23.63
CA GLU A 173 13.97 -7.02 -24.42
C GLU A 173 13.02 -8.14 -23.92
N ASP A 174 13.40 -8.87 -22.87
CA ASP A 174 12.55 -9.91 -22.32
C ASP A 174 11.31 -9.33 -21.62
N ASN A 175 10.28 -10.16 -21.47
CA ASN A 175 9.10 -9.78 -20.71
C ASN A 175 9.45 -9.48 -19.24
N PRO A 176 8.66 -8.62 -18.56
CA PRO A 176 8.88 -8.32 -17.14
C PRO A 176 8.85 -9.56 -16.24
N VAL A 177 9.68 -9.55 -15.20
CA VAL A 177 9.61 -10.53 -14.13
C VAL A 177 8.47 -10.15 -13.18
N ILE A 178 7.62 -11.11 -12.85
CA ILE A 178 6.50 -10.89 -11.93
C ILE A 178 6.89 -11.36 -10.53
N MET A 179 6.93 -10.42 -9.58
CA MET A 179 7.12 -10.70 -8.16
C MET A 179 5.76 -10.90 -7.48
N LEU A 180 5.58 -12.05 -6.84
CA LEU A 180 4.38 -12.38 -6.07
C LEU A 180 4.68 -12.22 -4.58
N VAL A 181 3.96 -11.34 -3.90
CA VAL A 181 4.07 -11.16 -2.45
C VAL A 181 3.08 -12.11 -1.77
N LYS A 182 3.60 -12.97 -0.89
CA LYS A 182 2.81 -13.93 -0.12
C LYS A 182 3.22 -13.88 1.35
N GLN A 183 2.29 -14.15 2.24
CA GLN A 183 2.62 -14.35 3.64
C GLN A 183 3.33 -15.70 3.80
N LYS A 184 4.39 -15.72 4.63
CA LYS A 184 5.00 -16.98 5.05
C LYS A 184 3.99 -17.74 5.90
N LYS A 185 3.85 -19.04 5.66
CA LYS A 185 3.10 -19.95 6.51
C LYS A 185 3.91 -20.33 7.74
#